data_AF-A0A9W8BAQ3-F1
#
_entry.id   AF-A0A9W8BAQ3-F1
#
_cell.length_a   1.000
_cell.length_b   1.000
_cell.length_c   1.000
_cell.angle_alpha   90.00
_cell.angle_beta   90.00
_cell.angle_gamma   90.00
#
_symmetry.space_group_name_H-M   'P 1'
#
loop_
_entity.id
_entity.type
_entity.pdbx_description
1 polymer ?
#
loop_
_entity_poly.entity_id
_entity_poly.type
_entity_poly.pdbx_seq_one_letter_code
_entity_poly.pdbx_strand_id
1 'polypeptide(L)'
;MSDKYVLEQRQSFESGSGCSSYPVLVYKNKRANFRVVVCQVPGPLCHLAVCLPTLCSDHKGKPHTLEHMVFCGSEKYPYRGYIDAVASHNAGQPMNASTHADMTVYKFLGLSQEGAANMLPVVLDHVMHPLIQDNHFATEVR
;
A
#
# COMPACT_ATOMS: atom_id res chain seq x y z
N MET A 1 -0.61 11.90 -17.40
CA MET A 1 -1.25 10.62 -17.00
C MET A 1 -2.18 10.16 -18.12
N SER A 2 -1.62 9.79 -19.29
CA SER A 2 -1.52 8.44 -19.88
C SER A 2 -2.86 7.72 -20.15
N ASP A 3 -3.07 7.35 -21.43
CA ASP A 3 -4.17 6.55 -22.01
C ASP A 3 -4.55 5.25 -21.28
N LYS A 4 -3.78 4.85 -20.27
CA LYS A 4 -3.95 3.60 -19.51
C LYS A 4 -4.99 3.69 -18.39
N TYR A 5 -5.35 4.90 -17.97
CA TYR A 5 -6.31 5.13 -16.88
C TYR A 5 -7.53 5.90 -17.37
N VAL A 6 -8.68 5.63 -16.76
CA VAL A 6 -9.92 6.40 -16.94
C VAL A 6 -10.28 7.02 -15.59
N LEU A 7 -10.66 8.29 -15.59
CA LEU A 7 -11.28 8.90 -14.42
C LEU A 7 -12.67 8.27 -14.24
N GLU A 8 -12.82 7.43 -13.21
CA GLU A 8 -14.07 6.73 -12.92
C GLU A 8 -14.99 7.61 -12.06
N GLN A 9 -14.42 8.34 -11.10
CA GLN A 9 -15.19 9.17 -10.18
C GLN A 9 -14.43 10.40 -9.72
N ARG A 10 -15.18 11.50 -9.52
CA ARG A 10 -14.73 12.71 -8.83
C ARG A 10 -15.67 12.98 -7.68
N GLN A 11 -15.14 12.98 -6.47
CA GLN A 11 -15.88 13.27 -5.24
C GLN A 11 -15.18 14.40 -4.48
N SER A 12 -15.85 14.90 -3.46
CA SER A 12 -15.30 15.83 -2.50
C SER A 12 -15.48 15.26 -1.11
N PHE A 13 -14.40 15.16 -0.34
CA PHE A 13 -14.42 14.68 1.03
C PHE A 13 -14.47 15.88 1.98
N GLU A 14 -15.48 15.93 2.82
CA GLU A 14 -15.61 16.96 3.86
C GLU A 14 -14.94 16.48 5.14
N SER A 15 -13.98 17.26 5.64
CA SER A 15 -13.41 16.99 6.96
C SER A 15 -14.49 17.23 8.03
N GLY A 16 -14.57 16.36 9.04
CA GLY A 16 -15.54 16.44 10.14
C GLY A 16 -15.46 17.73 10.99
N SER A 17 -14.45 18.58 10.73
CA SER A 17 -14.31 19.94 11.27
C SER A 17 -15.09 21.02 10.49
N GLY A 18 -15.85 20.65 9.45
CA GLY A 18 -16.87 21.50 8.82
C GLY A 18 -16.37 22.64 7.92
N CYS A 19 -15.05 22.86 7.79
CA CYS A 19 -14.51 24.06 7.13
C CYS A 19 -13.68 23.77 5.87
N SER A 20 -13.49 22.51 5.47
CA SER A 20 -12.65 22.18 4.30
C SER A 20 -13.14 20.95 3.56
N SER A 21 -13.34 21.11 2.25
CA SER A 21 -13.71 20.06 1.31
C SER A 21 -12.51 19.77 0.41
N TYR A 22 -12.11 18.50 0.33
CA TYR A 22 -10.92 18.06 -0.39
C TYR A 22 -11.32 17.21 -1.60
N PRO A 23 -10.83 17.51 -2.82
CA PRO A 23 -11.20 16.74 -3.98
C PRO A 23 -10.56 15.34 -3.93
N VAL A 24 -11.39 14.33 -4.19
CA VAL A 24 -11.02 12.92 -4.29
C VAL A 24 -11.25 12.47 -5.73
N LEU A 25 -10.19 11.98 -6.37
CA LEU A 25 -10.21 11.50 -7.74
C LEU A 25 -9.96 9.99 -7.75
N VAL A 26 -10.86 9.24 -8.37
CA VAL A 26 -10.75 7.80 -8.51
C VAL A 26 -10.45 7.49 -9.97
N TYR A 27 -9.27 6.93 -10.21
CA TYR A 27 -8.83 6.48 -11.52
C TYR A 27 -8.89 4.96 -11.58
N LYS A 28 -9.45 4.41 -12.66
CA LYS A 28 -9.46 2.97 -12.94
C LYS A 28 -8.47 2.65 -14.04
N ASN A 29 -7.64 1.63 -13.81
CA ASN A 29 -6.78 1.10 -14.85
C ASN A 29 -7.60 0.32 -15.88
N LYS A 30 -7.44 0.61 -17.18
CA LYS A 30 -8.23 -0.01 -18.27
C LYS A 30 -7.96 -1.52 -18.44
N ARG A 31 -6.76 -2.00 -18.08
CA ARG A 31 -6.32 -3.38 -18.32
C ARG A 31 -6.45 -4.25 -17.08
N ALA A 32 -5.90 -3.79 -15.97
CA ALA A 32 -5.79 -4.56 -14.73
C ALA A 32 -6.96 -4.32 -13.76
N ASN A 33 -7.90 -3.42 -14.08
CA ASN A 33 -9.09 -3.09 -13.29
C ASN A 33 -8.85 -2.62 -11.85
N PHE A 34 -7.61 -2.41 -11.40
CA PHE A 34 -7.34 -1.78 -10.10
C PHE A 34 -7.67 -0.28 -10.14
N ARG A 35 -7.88 0.27 -8.94
CA ARG A 35 -8.22 1.68 -8.74
C ARG A 35 -7.08 2.41 -8.04
N VAL A 36 -6.86 3.65 -8.45
CA VAL A 36 -5.97 4.61 -7.79
C VAL A 36 -6.84 5.74 -7.27
N VAL A 37 -6.85 5.92 -5.95
CA VAL A 37 -7.60 6.99 -5.29
C VAL A 37 -6.61 8.07 -4.90
N VAL A 38 -6.82 9.28 -5.40
CA VAL A 38 -5.99 10.46 -5.11
C VAL A 38 -6.84 11.46 -4.34
N CYS A 39 -6.55 11.64 -3.06
CA CYS A 39 -7.13 12.70 -2.24
C CYS A 39 -6.15 13.87 -2.20
N GLN A 40 -6.58 15.05 -2.67
CA GLN A 40 -5.72 16.23 -2.66
C GLN A 40 -5.98 17.04 -1.38
N VAL A 41 -5.04 16.94 -0.45
CA VAL A 41 -5.08 17.67 0.82
C VAL A 41 -3.93 18.68 0.83
N PRO A 42 -4.15 19.95 1.24
CA PRO A 42 -3.07 20.91 1.41
C PRO A 42 -2.08 20.43 2.49
N GLY A 43 -0.80 20.41 2.15
CA GLY A 43 0.25 20.07 3.10
C GLY A 43 1.52 19.55 2.40
N PRO A 44 2.66 19.56 3.10
CA PRO A 44 3.91 19.05 2.56
C PRO A 44 4.03 17.52 2.64
N LEU A 45 3.17 16.89 3.46
CA LEU A 45 3.20 15.46 3.73
C LEU A 45 2.22 14.70 2.85
N CYS A 46 2.70 13.58 2.34
CA CYS A 46 1.97 12.61 1.55
C CYS A 46 1.72 11.35 2.37
N HIS A 47 0.57 10.73 2.15
CA HIS A 47 0.23 9.41 2.70
C HIS A 47 0.00 8.46 1.54
N LEU A 48 0.58 7.26 1.63
CA LEU A 48 0.40 6.21 0.65
C LEU A 48 -0.26 5.01 1.33
N ALA A 49 -1.26 4.43 0.67
CA ALA A 49 -1.87 3.19 1.10
C ALA A 49 -2.10 2.26 -0.10
N VAL A 50 -1.84 0.97 0.10
CA VAL A 50 -2.17 -0.09 -0.85
C VAL A 50 -3.12 -1.06 -0.14
N CYS A 51 -4.34 -1.16 -0.65
CA CYS A 51 -5.38 -2.02 -0.10
C CYS A 51 -5.59 -3.21 -1.04
N LEU A 52 -5.50 -4.43 -0.51
CA LEU A 52 -5.77 -5.66 -1.21
C LEU A 52 -6.97 -6.38 -0.59
N PRO A 53 -7.96 -6.82 -1.38
CA PRO A 53 -9.00 -7.70 -0.89
C PRO A 53 -8.40 -9.08 -0.61
N THR A 54 -8.55 -9.56 0.63
CA THR A 54 -7.97 -10.83 1.12
C THR A 54 -9.04 -11.65 1.80
N LEU A 55 -10.13 -11.94 1.07
CA LEU A 55 -11.22 -12.79 1.55
C LEU A 55 -10.69 -14.20 1.83
N CYS A 56 -10.76 -14.62 3.09
CA CYS A 56 -10.41 -15.97 3.50
C CYS A 56 -11.64 -16.68 4.06
N SER A 57 -11.94 -17.86 3.55
CA SER A 57 -13.06 -18.70 4.01
C SER A 57 -12.75 -19.48 5.28
N ASP A 58 -11.48 -19.46 5.73
CA ASP A 58 -11.04 -20.14 6.95
C ASP A 58 -10.32 -19.19 7.90
N HIS A 59 -10.38 -19.49 9.20
CA HIS A 59 -9.75 -18.70 10.27
C HIS A 59 -8.30 -19.16 10.54
N LYS A 60 -7.61 -19.70 9.54
CA LYS A 60 -6.24 -20.24 9.71
C LYS A 60 -5.14 -19.17 9.66
N GLY A 61 -5.50 -17.89 9.63
CA GLY A 61 -4.54 -16.78 9.64
C GLY A 61 -3.76 -16.59 8.32
N LYS A 62 -4.16 -17.25 7.23
CA LYS A 62 -3.43 -17.19 5.93
C LYS A 62 -3.19 -15.76 5.43
N PRO A 63 -4.17 -14.82 5.50
CA PRO A 63 -3.94 -13.44 5.07
C PRO A 63 -2.88 -12.73 5.92
N HIS A 64 -2.85 -13.02 7.23
CA HIS A 64 -1.86 -12.45 8.14
C HIS A 64 -0.46 -13.01 7.89
N THR A 65 -0.34 -14.32 7.65
CA THR A 65 0.96 -14.90 7.24
C THR A 65 1.45 -14.32 5.91
N LEU A 66 0.56 -14.15 4.94
CA LEU A 66 0.91 -13.55 3.64
C LEU A 66 1.35 -12.09 3.81
N GLU A 67 0.69 -11.34 4.68
CA GLU A 67 1.08 -9.98 5.00
C GLU A 67 2.55 -9.89 5.46
N HIS A 68 2.95 -10.76 6.39
CA HIS A 68 4.33 -10.81 6.89
C HIS A 68 5.33 -11.28 5.82
N MET A 69 4.95 -12.23 4.96
CA MET A 69 5.83 -12.71 3.88
C MET A 69 6.16 -11.61 2.86
N VAL A 70 5.26 -10.64 2.65
CA VAL A 70 5.53 -9.47 1.81
C VAL A 70 6.70 -8.63 2.33
N PHE A 71 7.00 -8.64 3.63
CA PHE A 71 8.17 -7.94 4.20
C PHE A 71 9.50 -8.70 4.04
N CYS A 72 9.45 -9.97 3.63
CA CYS A 72 10.65 -10.81 3.47
C CYS A 72 11.40 -10.52 2.17
N GLY A 73 10.80 -9.78 1.24
CA GLY A 73 11.43 -9.30 0.01
C GLY A 73 10.53 -9.47 -1.20
N SER A 74 11.05 -9.06 -2.34
CA SER A 74 10.38 -9.10 -3.65
C SER A 74 11.36 -9.53 -4.73
N GLU A 75 10.87 -9.82 -5.93
CA GLU A 75 11.72 -10.16 -7.07
C GLU A 75 12.78 -9.09 -7.36
N LYS A 76 12.41 -7.80 -7.29
CA LYS A 76 13.36 -6.70 -7.55
C LYS A 76 14.19 -6.35 -6.32
N TYR A 77 13.66 -6.56 -5.12
CA TYR A 77 14.31 -6.26 -3.86
C TYR A 77 14.32 -7.51 -2.96
N PRO A 78 15.21 -8.48 -3.23
CA PRO A 78 15.21 -9.80 -2.59
C PRO A 78 15.87 -9.79 -1.19
N TYR A 79 15.57 -8.77 -0.39
CA TYR A 79 16.18 -8.57 0.92
C TYR A 79 15.10 -8.30 1.97
N ARG A 80 15.08 -9.12 3.01
CA ARG A 80 14.21 -8.95 4.17
C ARG A 80 14.47 -7.60 4.84
N GLY A 81 13.39 -6.88 5.16
CA GLY A 81 13.47 -5.57 5.82
C GLY A 81 13.89 -4.42 4.90
N TYR A 82 14.05 -4.65 3.58
CA TYR A 82 14.36 -3.59 2.63
C TYR A 82 13.28 -2.50 2.61
N ILE A 83 12.01 -2.90 2.54
CA ILE A 83 10.88 -1.96 2.53
C ILE A 83 10.83 -1.08 3.79
N ASP A 84 11.18 -1.64 4.95
CA ASP A 84 11.22 -0.90 6.23
C ASP A 84 12.40 0.06 6.29
N ALA A 85 13.57 -0.33 5.77
CA ALA A 85 14.73 0.54 5.69
C ALA A 85 14.45 1.75 4.77
N VAL A 86 13.84 1.51 3.61
CA VAL A 86 13.48 2.59 2.68
C VAL A 86 12.36 3.46 3.26
N ALA A 87 11.36 2.87 3.91
CA ALA A 87 10.31 3.62 4.60
C ALA A 87 10.88 4.52 5.70
N SER A 88 11.77 3.98 6.54
CA SER A 88 12.42 4.72 7.62
C SER A 88 13.27 5.88 7.08
N HIS A 89 13.99 5.65 5.98
CA HIS A 89 14.76 6.72 5.32
C HIS A 89 13.88 7.85 4.75
N ASN A 90 12.69 7.54 4.22
CA ASN A 90 11.84 8.51 3.53
C ASN A 90 10.77 9.17 4.42
N ALA A 91 10.28 8.48 5.45
CA ALA A 91 9.18 8.90 6.33
C ALA A 91 9.60 9.08 7.80
N GLY A 92 10.82 8.69 8.18
CA GLY A 92 11.28 8.68 9.57
C GLY A 92 10.62 7.60 10.44
N GLN A 93 9.82 6.69 9.85
CA GLN A 93 9.14 5.60 10.54
C GLN A 93 9.01 4.36 9.63
N PRO A 94 8.98 3.14 10.19
CA PRO A 94 8.83 1.90 9.42
C PRO A 94 7.42 1.78 8.79
N MET A 95 7.27 0.82 7.87
CA MET A 95 5.95 0.53 7.27
C MET A 95 5.01 -0.03 8.34
N ASN A 96 3.73 0.35 8.26
CA ASN A 96 2.67 -0.34 8.98
C ASN A 96 1.80 -1.12 8.00
N ALA A 97 1.44 -2.34 8.35
CA ALA A 97 0.43 -3.13 7.66
C ALA A 97 -0.67 -3.52 8.65
N SER A 98 -1.90 -3.64 8.14
CA SER A 98 -3.04 -4.06 8.93
C SER A 98 -3.90 -5.01 8.13
N THR A 99 -4.07 -6.22 8.63
CA THR A 99 -4.94 -7.25 8.05
C THR A 99 -6.30 -7.26 8.77
N HIS A 100 -7.35 -6.93 8.02
CA HIS A 100 -8.75 -7.04 8.41
C HIS A 100 -9.36 -8.35 7.88
N ALA A 101 -10.61 -8.62 8.24
CA ALA A 101 -11.29 -9.87 7.86
C ALA A 101 -11.42 -10.07 6.34
N ASP A 102 -11.51 -8.97 5.59
CA ASP A 102 -11.78 -8.94 4.15
C ASP A 102 -10.69 -8.26 3.32
N MET A 103 -9.71 -7.60 3.96
CA MET A 103 -8.66 -6.85 3.27
C MET A 103 -7.37 -6.74 4.08
N THR A 104 -6.24 -6.67 3.40
CA THR A 104 -4.94 -6.28 3.96
C THR A 104 -4.57 -4.90 3.41
N VAL A 105 -4.13 -4.01 4.31
CA VAL A 105 -3.76 -2.64 3.95
C VAL A 105 -2.35 -2.33 4.40
N TYR A 106 -1.49 -1.97 3.45
CA TYR A 106 -0.14 -1.46 3.69
C TYR A 106 -0.16 0.06 3.67
N LYS A 107 0.34 0.72 4.72
CA LYS A 107 0.22 2.17 4.92
C LYS A 107 1.58 2.80 5.22
N PHE A 108 1.81 3.94 4.60
CA PHE A 108 2.96 4.81 4.82
C PHE A 108 2.47 6.22 5.08
N LEU A 109 2.88 6.79 6.21
CA LEU A 109 2.42 8.09 6.65
C LEU A 109 3.59 9.07 6.74
N GLY A 110 3.33 10.35 6.47
CA GLY A 110 4.32 11.41 6.67
C GLY A 110 5.47 11.38 5.66
N LEU A 111 5.23 10.88 4.44
CA LEU A 111 6.23 10.90 3.38
C LEU A 111 6.36 12.31 2.80
N SER A 112 7.55 12.71 2.36
CA SER A 112 7.67 13.82 1.42
C SER A 112 7.08 13.42 0.05
N GLN A 113 6.81 14.40 -0.82
CA GLN A 113 6.33 14.09 -2.18
C GLN A 113 7.32 13.20 -2.95
N GLU A 114 8.62 13.45 -2.81
CA GLU A 114 9.67 12.63 -3.40
C GLU A 114 9.73 11.24 -2.73
N GLY A 115 9.61 11.20 -1.40
CA GLY A 115 9.56 9.94 -0.65
C GLY A 115 8.39 9.06 -1.09
N ALA A 116 7.22 9.65 -1.33
CA ALA A 116 6.07 8.92 -1.85
C ALA A 116 6.30 8.39 -3.28
N ALA A 117 6.93 9.18 -4.15
CA ALA A 117 7.29 8.75 -5.50
C ALA A 117 8.32 7.61 -5.50
N ASN A 118 9.28 7.64 -4.57
CA ASN A 118 10.29 6.60 -4.40
C ASN A 118 9.72 5.33 -3.76
N MET A 119 8.82 5.46 -2.79
CA MET A 119 8.21 4.33 -2.10
C MET A 119 7.23 3.57 -2.98
N LEU A 120 6.39 4.26 -3.75
CA LEU A 120 5.34 3.63 -4.56
C LEU A 120 5.81 2.42 -5.39
N PRO A 121 6.87 2.49 -6.22
CA PRO A 121 7.34 1.34 -6.98
C PRO A 121 7.90 0.20 -6.11
N VAL A 122 8.50 0.51 -4.95
CA VAL A 122 9.02 -0.50 -4.02
C VAL A 122 7.88 -1.30 -3.40
N VAL A 123 6.85 -0.58 -2.92
CA VAL A 123 5.65 -1.19 -2.31
C VAL A 123 4.91 -2.05 -3.31
N LEU A 124 4.71 -1.54 -4.53
CA LEU A 124 4.02 -2.28 -5.57
C LEU A 124 4.75 -3.56 -5.95
N ASP A 125 6.10 -3.56 -5.97
CA ASP A 125 6.86 -4.77 -6.27
C ASP A 125 6.75 -5.82 -5.14
N HIS A 126 6.82 -5.39 -3.87
CA HIS A 126 6.61 -6.29 -2.73
C HIS A 126 5.22 -6.90 -2.70
N VAL A 127 4.20 -6.12 -3.08
CA VAL A 127 2.82 -6.59 -3.07
C VAL A 127 2.51 -7.48 -4.29
N MET A 128 3.03 -7.15 -5.48
CA MET A 128 2.69 -7.87 -6.72
C MET A 128 3.63 -9.04 -7.02
N HIS A 129 4.88 -8.97 -6.58
CA HIS A 129 5.92 -9.97 -6.82
C HIS A 129 6.68 -10.31 -5.52
N PRO A 130 5.98 -10.74 -4.45
CA PRO A 130 6.64 -11.11 -3.19
C PRO A 130 7.55 -12.32 -3.37
N LEU A 131 8.70 -12.31 -2.70
CA LEU A 131 9.59 -13.45 -2.64
C LEU A 131 9.07 -14.45 -1.59
N ILE A 132 8.32 -15.45 -2.03
CA ILE A 132 7.78 -16.49 -1.15
C ILE A 132 8.68 -17.73 -1.22
N GLN A 133 9.35 -18.03 -0.11
CA GLN A 133 10.26 -19.16 0.03
C GLN A 133 9.91 -19.94 1.31
N ASP A 134 10.21 -21.24 1.34
CA ASP A 134 9.86 -22.12 2.47
C ASP A 134 10.48 -21.66 3.80
N ASN A 135 11.67 -21.09 3.75
CA ASN A 135 12.35 -20.50 4.92
C ASN A 135 11.59 -19.28 5.50
N HIS A 136 10.88 -18.50 4.67
CA HIS A 136 10.08 -17.36 5.13
C HIS A 136 8.86 -17.85 5.91
N PHE A 137 8.20 -18.91 5.42
CA PHE A 137 7.06 -19.53 6.11
C PHE A 137 7.44 -20.07 7.49
N ALA A 138 8.59 -20.73 7.60
CA ALA A 138 9.09 -21.27 8.87
C ALA A 138 9.35 -20.20 9.94
N THR A 139 9.60 -18.94 9.55
CA THR A 139 9.81 -17.84 10.51
C THR A 139 8.54 -17.12 10.93
N GLU A 140 7.49 -17.18 10.12
CA GLU A 140 6.25 -16.41 10.34
C GLU A 140 5.08 -17.26 10.87
N VAL A 141 5.15 -18.59 10.74
CA VAL A 141 4.21 -19.52 11.36
C VAL A 141 4.81 -20.05 12.65
N ARG A 142 4.34 -19.54 13.80
CA ARG A 142 4.60 -20.10 15.13
C ARG A 142 3.42 -20.91 15.62
#